data_AF-A0A357JCM2-F1
#
_entry.id   AF-A0A357JCM2-F1
#
_cell.length_a   1.000
_cell.length_b   1.000
_cell.length_c   1.000
_cell.angle_alpha   90.00
_cell.angle_beta   90.00
_cell.angle_gamma   90.00
#
_symmetry.space_group_name_H-M   'P 1'
#
loop_
_entity.id
_entity.type
_entity.pdbx_description
1 polymer ?
#
loop_
_entity_poly.entity_id
_entity_poly.type
_entity_poly.pdbx_seq_one_letter_code
_entity_poly.pdbx_strand_id
1 'polypeptide(L)'
;MPNVNLYNEYYTEVLEDGKAFIESFVNDGTYINSTDFDEIYDDMFTSDEVCRNASQCNTDWNDHIDEVIFDKEIMDGLKYDFDFGAYGMAKVMGKGDRGRSYLDCSVRCWMLGNVSPELEDYFNKLIKEHN
;
A
#
# COMPACT_ATOMS: atom_id res chain seq x y z
N MET A 1 -23.22 -14.26 1.00
CA MET A 1 -22.55 -13.14 0.29
C MET A 1 -21.35 -13.75 -0.41
N PRO A 2 -21.05 -13.41 -1.67
CA PRO A 2 -19.78 -13.86 -2.27
C PRO A 2 -18.64 -13.36 -1.39
N ASN A 3 -17.66 -14.22 -1.08
CA ASN A 3 -16.46 -13.82 -0.37
C ASN A 3 -15.74 -12.78 -1.24
N VAL A 4 -15.74 -11.52 -0.81
CA VAL A 4 -14.80 -10.53 -1.32
C VAL A 4 -13.40 -11.07 -1.04
N ASN A 5 -12.56 -11.16 -2.07
CA ASN A 5 -11.17 -11.53 -1.90
C ASN A 5 -10.39 -10.24 -1.61
N LEU A 6 -10.35 -9.86 -0.33
CA LEU A 6 -9.77 -8.60 0.12
C LEU A 6 -8.29 -8.51 -0.21
N TYR A 7 -7.56 -9.64 -0.14
CA TYR A 7 -6.17 -9.68 -0.58
C TYR A 7 -6.02 -9.20 -2.02
N ASN A 8 -6.78 -9.79 -2.96
CA ASN A 8 -6.71 -9.41 -4.38
C ASN A 8 -7.17 -7.97 -4.63
N GLU A 9 -8.13 -7.48 -3.84
CA GLU A 9 -8.63 -6.11 -3.92
C GLU A 9 -7.53 -5.11 -3.53
N TYR A 10 -6.95 -5.27 -2.34
CA TYR A 10 -5.81 -4.44 -1.90
C TYR A 10 -4.60 -4.57 -2.83
N TYR A 11 -4.32 -5.78 -3.33
CA TYR A 11 -3.24 -6.01 -4.30
C TYR A 11 -3.44 -5.16 -5.55
N THR A 12 -4.65 -5.19 -6.11
CA THR A 12 -4.99 -4.44 -7.32
C THR A 12 -4.94 -2.94 -7.06
N GLU A 13 -5.56 -2.46 -5.98
CA GLU A 13 -5.57 -1.04 -5.61
C GLU A 13 -4.14 -0.50 -5.43
N VAL A 14 -3.31 -1.15 -4.62
CA VAL A 14 -1.95 -0.67 -4.32
C VAL A 14 -1.06 -0.73 -5.56
N LEU A 15 -1.24 -1.74 -6.41
CA LEU A 15 -0.53 -1.83 -7.69
C LEU A 15 -0.93 -0.71 -8.66
N GLU A 16 -2.22 -0.39 -8.75
CA GLU A 16 -2.72 0.70 -9.61
C GLU A 16 -2.28 2.07 -9.09
N ASP A 17 -2.39 2.32 -7.79
CA ASP A 17 -1.92 3.55 -7.15
C ASP A 17 -0.40 3.72 -7.31
N GLY A 18 0.37 2.65 -7.10
CA GLY A 18 1.83 2.67 -7.29
C GLY A 18 2.23 2.98 -8.73
N LYS A 19 1.52 2.44 -9.73
CA LYS A 19 1.76 2.78 -11.15
C LYS A 19 1.45 4.24 -11.45
N ALA A 20 0.31 4.74 -10.96
CA ALA A 20 -0.08 6.13 -11.14
C ALA A 20 0.93 7.09 -10.49
N PHE A 21 1.43 6.73 -9.31
CA PHE A 21 2.49 7.46 -8.61
C PHE A 21 3.78 7.48 -9.44
N ILE A 22 4.28 6.33 -9.87
CA ILE A 22 5.49 6.24 -10.72
C ILE A 22 5.32 7.08 -11.99
N GLU A 23 4.19 6.97 -12.68
CA GLU A 23 3.90 7.75 -13.88
C GLU A 23 3.96 9.25 -13.63
N SER A 24 3.39 9.77 -12.53
CA SER A 24 3.39 11.21 -12.28
C SER A 24 4.80 11.76 -12.12
N PHE A 25 5.67 11.05 -11.38
CA PHE A 25 7.04 11.48 -11.12
C PHE A 25 8.01 11.21 -12.29
N VAL A 26 7.72 10.24 -13.16
CA VAL A 26 8.45 10.11 -14.43
C VAL A 26 8.04 11.24 -15.39
N ASN A 27 6.75 11.57 -15.46
CA ASN A 27 6.23 12.60 -16.37
C ASN A 27 6.68 14.02 -16.00
N ASP A 28 6.88 14.32 -14.72
CA ASP A 28 7.40 15.62 -14.27
C ASP A 28 8.94 15.71 -14.29
N GLY A 29 9.62 14.58 -14.56
CA GLY A 29 11.06 14.48 -14.68
C GLY A 29 11.81 14.29 -13.37
N THR A 30 11.10 14.02 -12.26
CA THR A 30 11.71 13.71 -10.96
C THR A 30 12.41 12.35 -10.99
N TYR A 31 11.75 11.32 -11.53
CA TYR A 31 12.33 9.99 -11.70
C TYR A 31 12.95 9.85 -13.09
N ILE A 32 14.22 9.47 -13.11
CA ILE A 32 15.05 9.38 -14.32
C ILE A 32 15.75 8.02 -14.38
N ASN A 33 16.52 7.76 -15.43
CA ASN A 33 17.17 6.45 -15.63
C ASN A 33 18.17 6.03 -14.55
N SER A 34 18.62 6.99 -13.74
CA SER A 34 19.57 6.77 -12.66
C SER A 34 18.90 6.75 -11.29
N THR A 35 17.58 6.92 -11.22
CA THR A 35 16.82 6.79 -9.98
C THR A 35 16.79 5.32 -9.58
N ASP A 36 17.18 5.04 -8.34
CA ASP A 36 17.12 3.70 -7.77
C ASP A 36 15.67 3.34 -7.43
N PHE A 37 15.26 2.10 -7.67
CA PHE A 37 13.91 1.69 -7.35
C PHE A 37 13.66 1.66 -5.83
N ASP A 38 14.71 1.44 -5.03
CA ASP A 38 14.63 1.53 -3.57
C ASP A 38 14.18 2.94 -3.12
N GLU A 39 14.63 4.00 -3.80
CA GLU A 39 14.20 5.38 -3.51
C GLU A 39 12.70 5.58 -3.83
N ILE A 40 12.26 5.02 -4.96
CA ILE A 40 10.85 5.08 -5.39
C ILE A 40 9.96 4.30 -4.41
N TYR A 41 10.44 3.14 -3.93
CA TYR A 41 9.75 2.34 -2.93
C TYR A 41 9.57 3.11 -1.61
N ASP A 42 10.63 3.76 -1.12
CA ASP A 42 10.57 4.58 0.10
C ASP A 42 9.61 5.79 -0.05
N ASP A 43 9.61 6.44 -1.21
CA ASP A 43 8.67 7.52 -1.53
C ASP A 43 7.22 7.01 -1.51
N MET A 44 6.93 5.87 -2.15
CA MET A 44 5.59 5.25 -2.11
C MET A 44 5.20 4.81 -0.70
N PHE A 45 6.15 4.30 0.09
CA PHE A 45 5.90 3.88 1.47
C PHE A 45 5.49 5.05 2.37
N THR A 46 5.98 6.26 2.07
CA THR A 46 5.67 7.48 2.82
C THR A 46 4.58 8.32 2.18
N SER A 47 4.04 7.93 1.03
CA SER A 47 3.00 8.68 0.32
C SER A 47 1.60 8.40 0.86
N ASP A 48 0.69 9.35 0.63
CA ASP A 48 -0.72 9.14 0.94
C ASP A 48 -1.48 8.40 -0.17
N GLU A 49 -1.01 8.58 -1.40
CA GLU A 49 -1.55 8.00 -2.61
C GLU A 49 -1.42 6.47 -2.61
N VAL A 50 -0.31 5.93 -2.11
CA VAL A 50 -0.03 4.48 -2.13
C VAL A 50 -0.22 3.87 -0.75
N CYS A 51 0.40 4.43 0.30
CA CYS A 51 0.40 3.81 1.62
C CYS A 51 -0.44 4.53 2.67
N ARG A 52 -0.92 5.75 2.40
CA ARG A 52 -1.70 6.56 3.36
C ARG A 52 -0.93 6.87 4.64
N ASN A 53 0.39 6.87 4.52
CA ASN A 53 1.33 6.89 5.64
C ASN A 53 1.86 8.31 5.91
N ALA A 54 1.67 9.26 4.99
CA ALA A 54 2.02 10.67 5.19
C ALA A 54 1.03 11.37 6.14
N SER A 55 -0.26 11.09 6.03
CA SER A 55 -1.32 11.75 6.78
C SER A 55 -1.86 10.89 7.92
N GLN A 56 -1.63 11.36 9.14
CA GLN A 56 -2.25 10.79 10.33
C GLN A 56 -3.77 11.06 10.28
N CYS A 57 -4.57 10.03 9.96
CA CYS A 57 -6.04 10.01 9.86
C CYS A 57 -6.61 10.20 8.45
N ASN A 58 -6.13 9.43 7.47
CA ASN A 58 -6.83 9.31 6.19
C ASN A 58 -8.22 8.65 6.38
N THR A 59 -9.27 9.27 5.86
CA THR A 59 -10.67 8.82 6.04
C THR A 59 -11.27 8.10 4.85
N ASP A 60 -10.49 7.91 3.78
CA ASP A 60 -10.95 7.34 2.52
C ASP A 60 -10.63 5.83 2.40
N TRP A 61 -10.72 5.07 3.49
CA TRP A 61 -10.40 3.63 3.55
C TRP A 61 -11.32 2.79 2.66
N ASN A 62 -10.81 1.61 2.28
CA ASN A 62 -11.59 0.62 1.56
C ASN A 62 -12.90 0.31 2.32
N ASP A 63 -14.03 0.21 1.61
CA ASP A 63 -15.36 0.00 2.21
C ASP A 63 -15.47 -1.30 3.02
N HIS A 64 -14.61 -2.28 2.72
CA HIS A 64 -14.51 -3.57 3.38
C HIS A 64 -13.39 -3.63 4.43
N ILE A 65 -12.83 -2.49 4.86
CA ILE A 65 -11.74 -2.43 5.86
C ILE A 65 -12.05 -3.19 7.15
N ASP A 66 -13.31 -3.17 7.60
CA ASP A 66 -13.74 -3.85 8.82
C ASP A 66 -13.73 -5.39 8.67
N GLU A 67 -13.69 -5.92 7.45
CA GLU A 67 -13.64 -7.35 7.15
C GLU A 67 -12.21 -7.89 7.11
N VAL A 68 -11.20 -7.02 6.96
CA VAL A 68 -9.76 -7.39 6.90
C VAL A 68 -9.32 -8.19 8.12
N ILE A 69 -9.85 -7.89 9.32
CA ILE A 69 -9.49 -8.62 10.55
C ILE A 69 -9.88 -10.12 10.51
N PHE A 70 -10.73 -10.52 9.56
CA PHE A 70 -11.12 -11.90 9.31
C PHE A 70 -10.42 -12.51 8.10
N ASP A 71 -9.70 -11.71 7.31
CA ASP A 71 -8.85 -12.21 6.23
C ASP A 71 -7.55 -12.75 6.82
N LYS A 72 -7.42 -14.07 6.81
CA LYS A 72 -6.27 -14.74 7.41
C LYS A 72 -4.96 -14.41 6.70
N GLU A 73 -4.99 -14.26 5.38
CA GLU A 73 -3.77 -14.03 4.60
C GLU A 73 -3.20 -12.66 4.92
N ILE A 74 -4.05 -11.63 4.91
CA ILE A 74 -3.66 -10.26 5.28
C ILE A 74 -3.20 -10.23 6.74
N MET A 75 -3.98 -10.81 7.67
CA MET A 75 -3.64 -10.73 9.09
C MET A 75 -2.38 -11.53 9.46
N ASP A 76 -2.12 -12.66 8.82
CA ASP A 76 -0.86 -13.40 9.00
C ASP A 76 0.31 -12.57 8.45
N GLY A 77 0.17 -11.95 7.26
CA GLY A 77 1.17 -11.06 6.69
C GLY A 77 1.52 -9.88 7.60
N LEU A 78 0.50 -9.13 8.05
CA LEU A 78 0.69 -8.02 8.99
C LEU A 78 1.36 -8.48 10.30
N LYS A 79 1.02 -9.66 10.79
CA LYS A 79 1.62 -10.19 12.02
C LYS A 79 3.11 -10.48 11.86
N TYR A 80 3.54 -11.02 10.73
CA TYR A 80 4.95 -11.37 10.51
C TYR A 80 5.81 -10.17 10.10
N ASP A 81 5.29 -9.30 9.25
CA ASP A 81 6.08 -8.24 8.63
C ASP A 81 5.99 -6.91 9.39
N PHE A 82 4.88 -6.66 10.11
CA PHE A 82 4.61 -5.41 10.84
C PHE A 82 4.51 -5.60 12.37
N ASP A 83 4.78 -6.81 12.88
CA ASP A 83 4.53 -7.19 14.28
C ASP A 83 3.11 -6.79 14.75
N PHE A 84 2.14 -6.95 13.84
CA PHE A 84 0.72 -6.65 14.05
C PHE A 84 0.05 -7.69 14.96
N GLY A 85 0.68 -8.02 16.10
CA GLY A 85 0.12 -8.86 17.13
C GLY A 85 -0.85 -8.07 18.02
N ALA A 86 -0.71 -8.24 19.33
CA ALA A 86 -1.55 -7.54 20.30
C ALA A 86 -1.44 -6.00 20.21
N TYR A 87 -0.28 -5.48 19.80
CA TYR A 87 -0.06 -4.04 19.64
C TYR A 87 -0.88 -3.46 18.48
N GLY A 88 -0.79 -4.06 17.29
CA GLY A 88 -1.57 -3.64 16.12
C GLY A 88 -3.07 -3.67 16.41
N MET A 89 -3.56 -4.77 17.00
CA MET A 89 -4.97 -4.87 17.38
C MET A 89 -5.42 -3.81 18.41
N ALA A 90 -4.54 -3.38 19.33
CA ALA A 90 -4.86 -2.30 20.27
C ALA A 90 -4.96 -0.91 19.63
N LYS A 91 -4.35 -0.72 18.43
CA LYS A 91 -4.49 0.48 17.61
C LYS A 91 -5.78 0.50 16.80
N VAL A 92 -6.37 -0.67 16.53
CA VAL A 92 -7.60 -0.80 15.74
C VAL A 92 -8.84 -0.87 16.64
N MET A 93 -8.86 -1.80 17.59
CA MET A 93 -10.08 -2.16 18.33
C MET A 93 -10.58 -1.02 19.21
N GLY A 94 -11.85 -0.64 19.00
CA GLY A 94 -12.51 0.42 19.76
C GLY A 94 -11.99 1.83 19.47
N LYS A 95 -11.23 2.03 18.38
CA LYS A 95 -10.72 3.34 17.96
C LYS A 95 -11.54 4.03 16.85
N GLY A 96 -12.61 3.36 16.37
CA GLY A 96 -13.45 3.88 15.29
C GLY A 96 -12.64 4.16 14.03
N ASP A 97 -12.88 5.31 13.40
CA ASP A 97 -12.22 5.74 12.16
C ASP A 97 -10.69 5.81 12.25
N ARG A 98 -10.14 6.14 13.42
CA ARG A 98 -8.68 6.10 13.62
C ARG A 98 -8.13 4.67 13.57
N GLY A 99 -8.91 3.70 14.04
CA GLY A 99 -8.56 2.30 13.96
C GLY A 99 -8.63 1.78 12.52
N ARG A 100 -9.65 2.18 11.77
CA ARG A 100 -9.79 1.87 10.34
C ARG A 100 -8.65 2.45 9.52
N SER A 101 -8.36 3.74 9.71
CA SER A 101 -7.24 4.43 9.05
C SER A 101 -5.90 3.74 9.33
N TYR A 102 -5.65 3.34 10.59
CA TYR A 102 -4.44 2.61 10.95
C TYR A 102 -4.36 1.22 10.31
N LEU A 103 -5.47 0.47 10.31
CA LEU A 103 -5.54 -0.85 9.68
C LEU A 103 -5.31 -0.73 8.18
N ASP A 104 -5.99 0.19 7.50
CA ASP A 104 -5.91 0.40 6.06
C ASP A 104 -4.50 0.78 5.61
N CYS A 105 -3.87 1.74 6.30
CA CYS A 105 -2.47 2.10 6.08
C CYS A 105 -1.54 0.88 6.27
N SER A 106 -1.74 0.10 7.32
CA SER A 106 -0.90 -1.09 7.58
C SER A 106 -1.03 -2.13 6.46
N VAL A 107 -2.27 -2.38 6.00
CA VAL A 107 -2.55 -3.33 4.90
C VAL A 107 -1.91 -2.86 3.61
N ARG A 108 -2.06 -1.57 3.26
CA ARG A 108 -1.47 -0.99 2.06
C ARG A 108 0.05 -1.01 2.09
N CYS A 109 0.67 -0.66 3.21
CA CYS A 109 2.13 -0.75 3.38
C CYS A 109 2.64 -2.19 3.23
N TRP A 110 1.92 -3.17 3.76
CA TRP A 110 2.26 -4.57 3.57
C TRP A 110 2.08 -5.02 2.13
N MET A 111 0.98 -4.62 1.51
CA MET A 111 0.69 -4.94 0.11
C MET A 111 1.69 -4.31 -0.84
N LEU A 112 2.21 -3.11 -0.55
CA LEU A 112 3.26 -2.46 -1.31
C LEU A 112 4.49 -3.37 -1.44
N GLY A 113 4.90 -4.03 -0.36
CA GLY A 113 5.99 -5.01 -0.37
C GLY A 113 5.70 -6.22 -1.28
N ASN A 114 4.44 -6.62 -1.42
CA ASN A 114 4.03 -7.74 -2.27
C ASN A 114 3.98 -7.37 -3.76
N VAL A 115 3.55 -6.15 -4.09
CA VAL A 115 3.46 -5.65 -5.48
C VAL A 115 4.76 -5.01 -5.99
N SER A 116 5.73 -4.76 -5.09
CA SER A 116 7.02 -4.11 -5.38
C SER A 116 7.73 -4.67 -6.63
N PRO A 117 7.86 -6.00 -6.83
CA PRO A 117 8.55 -6.51 -8.03
C PRO A 117 7.87 -6.09 -9.34
N GLU A 118 6.53 -6.00 -9.35
CA GLU A 118 5.77 -5.61 -10.54
C GLU A 118 5.83 -4.10 -10.80
N LEU A 119 5.94 -3.31 -9.73
CA LEU A 119 6.18 -1.87 -9.81
C LEU A 119 7.61 -1.57 -10.31
N GLU A 120 8.60 -2.36 -9.92
CA GLU A 120 9.98 -2.24 -10.42
C GLU A 120 10.04 -2.55 -11.92
N ASP A 121 9.42 -3.65 -12.34
CA ASP A 121 9.31 -3.99 -13.76
C ASP A 121 8.59 -2.89 -14.55
N TYR A 122 7.54 -2.30 -13.96
CA TYR A 122 6.79 -1.20 -14.55
C TYR A 122 7.64 0.05 -14.74
N PHE A 123 8.32 0.50 -13.70
CA PHE A 123 9.24 1.65 -13.74
C PHE A 123 10.33 1.46 -14.79
N ASN A 124 10.99 0.29 -14.77
CA ASN A 124 12.06 -0.04 -15.71
C ASN A 124 11.59 -0.04 -17.18
N LYS A 125 10.33 -0.40 -17.43
CA LYS A 125 9.73 -0.32 -18.77
C LYS A 125 9.45 1.14 -19.13
N LEU A 126 8.81 1.90 -18.25
CA LEU A 126 8.39 3.28 -18.52
C LEU A 126 9.59 4.19 -18.81
N ILE A 127 10.66 4.09 -18.02
CA ILE A 127 11.90 4.86 -18.22
C ILE A 127 12.59 4.52 -19.55
N LYS A 128 12.51 3.27 -20.02
CA LYS A 128 13.05 2.86 -21.34
C LYS A 128 12.24 3.42 -22.50
N GLU A 129 10.96 3.71 -22.31
CA GLU A 129 10.10 4.29 -23.35
C GLU A 129 10.22 5.82 -23.40
N HIS A 130 10.58 6.47 -22.28
CA HIS A 130 10.77 7.91 -22.17
C HIS A 130 12.18 8.43 -22.57
N ASN A 131 13.17 7.54 -22.73
CA ASN A 131 14.55 7.88 -23.14
C ASN A 131 14.90 7.30 -24.52
#